data_AF-A0A3D1IDC0-F1
#
_entry.id   AF-A0A3D1IDC0-F1
#
_cell.length_a   1.000
_cell.length_b   1.000
_cell.length_c   1.000
_cell.angle_alpha   90.00
_cell.angle_beta   90.00
_cell.angle_gamma   90.00
#
_symmetry.space_group_name_H-M   'P 1'
#
loop_
_entity.id
_entity.type
_entity.pdbx_description
1 polymer ?
#
loop_
_entity_poly.entity_id
_entity_poly.type
_entity_poly.pdbx_seq_one_letter_code
_entity_poly.pdbx_strand_id
1 'polypeptide(L)'
;MAVVQAFAETGRVRAALNLVGLLALGGLLAGFLEQPTPALQSYLYAWIVFVVLTLGLLGLTLLGHVLKSQWTRPLMRIFEAGGGVPTLALMAVLFAPILLNLPRLYIWADPEVVRQDHILHLKQMYLNVPFFLGRFAFFFAVWMLLAGLLRRSSLRQDQTGDAKERDYRTNLSSVGLAAFCVLVTFAVTDWIMSLEPHWFSSVYGIWFLTQMAVTGLAF
;
A
#
# COMPACT_ATOMS: atom_id res chain seq x y z
N MET A 1 -31.75 17.24 -13.19
CA MET A 1 -31.29 18.34 -12.31
C MET A 1 -30.43 17.85 -11.13
N ALA A 2 -30.84 16.80 -10.40
CA ALA A 2 -30.07 16.27 -9.25
C ALA A 2 -28.65 15.74 -9.59
N VAL A 3 -28.47 15.09 -10.75
CA VAL A 3 -27.15 14.56 -11.17
C VAL A 3 -26.13 15.66 -11.44
N VAL A 4 -26.55 16.79 -12.02
CA VAL A 4 -25.67 17.94 -12.32
C VAL A 4 -25.23 18.66 -11.05
N GLN A 5 -26.11 18.75 -10.03
CA GLN A 5 -25.76 19.27 -8.71
C GLN A 5 -24.75 18.39 -7.97
N ALA A 6 -24.86 17.05 -8.05
CA ALA A 6 -23.88 16.13 -7.47
C ALA A 6 -22.48 16.26 -8.10
N PHE A 7 -22.40 16.54 -9.41
CA PHE A 7 -21.13 16.83 -10.09
C PHE A 7 -20.54 18.22 -9.75
N ALA A 8 -21.38 19.20 -9.40
CA ALA A 8 -20.92 20.51 -8.96
C ALA A 8 -20.39 20.50 -7.51
N GLU A 9 -21.00 19.71 -6.61
CA GLU A 9 -20.51 19.50 -5.24
C GLU A 9 -19.18 18.76 -5.20
N THR A 10 -19.00 17.75 -6.06
CA THR A 10 -17.69 17.07 -6.21
C THR A 10 -16.59 18.02 -6.71
N GLY A 11 -16.92 19.05 -7.51
CA GLY A 11 -15.97 20.08 -7.92
C GLY A 11 -15.43 20.92 -6.76
N ARG A 12 -16.29 21.33 -5.83
CA ARG A 12 -15.91 22.09 -4.62
C ARG A 12 -15.10 21.24 -3.64
N VAL A 13 -15.53 20.00 -3.41
CA VAL A 13 -14.79 19.04 -2.58
C VAL A 13 -13.41 18.77 -3.18
N ARG A 14 -13.31 18.55 -4.50
CA ARG A 14 -12.03 18.35 -5.18
C ARG A 14 -11.12 19.57 -5.09
N ALA A 15 -11.67 20.77 -5.24
CA ALA A 15 -10.91 22.01 -5.08
C ALA A 15 -10.38 22.20 -3.66
N ALA A 16 -11.21 21.91 -2.64
CA ALA A 16 -10.79 21.95 -1.24
C ALA A 16 -9.70 20.91 -0.94
N LEU A 17 -9.86 19.68 -1.43
CA LEU A 17 -8.85 18.61 -1.30
C LEU A 17 -7.53 18.99 -1.99
N ASN A 18 -7.60 19.58 -3.18
CA ASN A 18 -6.41 20.05 -3.90
C ASN A 18 -5.70 21.18 -3.14
N LEU A 19 -6.46 22.11 -2.53
CA LEU A 19 -5.90 23.19 -1.73
C LEU A 19 -5.22 22.66 -0.47
N VAL A 20 -5.87 21.74 0.25
CA VAL A 20 -5.29 21.08 1.43
C VAL A 20 -4.03 20.30 1.03
N GLY A 21 -4.08 19.58 -0.11
CA GLY A 21 -2.92 18.87 -0.65
C GLY A 21 -1.76 19.79 -1.02
N LEU A 22 -2.03 20.95 -1.62
CA LEU A 22 -1.03 21.98 -1.95
C LEU A 22 -0.40 22.58 -0.68
N LEU A 23 -1.20 22.87 0.34
CA LEU A 23 -0.72 23.39 1.62
C LEU A 23 0.13 22.35 2.36
N ALA A 24 -0.32 21.09 2.38
CA ALA A 24 0.44 19.98 2.96
C ALA A 24 1.76 19.74 2.22
N LEU A 25 1.76 19.83 0.88
CA LEU A 25 2.97 19.74 0.07
C LEU A 25 3.93 20.91 0.34
N GLY A 26 3.42 22.13 0.48
CA GLY A 26 4.22 23.30 0.86
C GLY A 26 4.88 23.15 2.22
N GLY A 27 4.14 22.67 3.23
CA GLY A 27 4.68 22.38 4.56
C GLY A 27 5.71 21.25 4.55
N LEU A 28 5.48 20.21 3.74
CA LEU A 28 6.44 19.12 3.54
C LEU A 28 7.75 19.65 2.95
N LEU A 29 7.68 20.43 1.87
CA LEU A 29 8.85 21.00 1.20
C LEU A 29 9.66 21.91 2.12
N ALA A 30 8.98 22.76 2.92
CA ALA A 30 9.65 23.58 3.93
C ALA A 30 10.36 22.71 4.99
N GLY A 31 9.69 21.66 5.49
CA GLY A 31 10.27 20.72 6.44
C GLY A 31 11.51 19.98 5.90
N PHE A 32 11.51 19.61 4.62
CA PHE A 32 12.67 18.99 3.96
C PHE A 32 13.89 19.92 3.88
N LEU A 33 13.68 21.23 3.79
CA LEU A 33 14.76 22.22 3.70
C LEU A 33 15.36 22.54 5.08
N GLU A 34 14.54 22.59 6.13
CA GLU A 34 14.99 22.93 7.47
C GLU A 34 15.54 21.70 8.24
N GLN A 35 14.79 20.60 8.25
CA GLN A 35 15.07 19.42 9.06
C GLN A 35 14.74 18.13 8.28
N PRO A 36 15.65 17.68 7.39
CA PRO A 36 15.37 16.61 6.45
C PRO A 36 15.07 15.26 7.12
N THR A 37 15.70 14.94 8.26
CA THR A 37 15.51 13.65 8.93
C THR A 37 14.13 13.54 9.61
N PRO A 38 13.71 14.48 10.49
CA PRO A 38 12.35 14.46 11.06
C PRO A 38 11.25 14.57 10.01
N ALA A 39 11.48 15.34 8.93
CA ALA A 39 10.54 15.44 7.82
C ALA A 39 10.34 14.10 7.11
N LEU A 40 11.42 13.36 6.83
CA LEU A 40 11.37 12.02 6.24
C LEU A 40 10.68 11.00 7.15
N GLN A 41 10.94 11.04 8.47
CA GLN A 41 10.28 10.15 9.44
C GLN A 41 8.77 10.38 9.49
N SER A 42 8.36 11.65 9.54
CA SER A 42 6.95 12.05 9.51
C SER A 42 6.27 11.69 8.19
N TYR A 43 7.00 11.83 7.08
CA TYR A 43 6.53 11.43 5.75
C TYR A 43 6.32 9.92 5.63
N LEU A 44 7.27 9.12 6.10
CA LEU A 44 7.15 7.67 6.13
C LEU A 44 5.93 7.24 6.95
N TYR A 45 5.71 7.84 8.12
CA TYR A 45 4.51 7.59 8.91
C TYR A 45 3.22 7.88 8.14
N ALA A 46 3.13 9.05 7.51
CA ALA A 46 1.96 9.42 6.70
C ALA A 46 1.75 8.43 5.54
N TRP A 47 2.83 8.08 4.83
CA TRP A 47 2.78 7.10 3.74
C TRP A 47 2.30 5.73 4.22
N ILE A 48 2.76 5.26 5.39
CA ILE A 48 2.33 4.00 6.02
C ILE A 48 0.82 4.01 6.25
N VAL A 49 0.25 5.10 6.77
CA VAL A 49 -1.20 5.21 7.01
C VAL A 49 -2.00 4.99 5.71
N PHE A 50 -1.60 5.65 4.62
CA PHE A 50 -2.32 5.55 3.34
C PHE A 50 -2.07 4.23 2.60
N VAL A 51 -0.86 3.66 2.66
CA VAL A 51 -0.60 2.35 2.04
C VAL A 51 -1.30 1.23 2.79
N VAL A 52 -1.40 1.30 4.12
CA VAL A 52 -2.16 0.34 4.96
C VAL A 52 -3.65 0.39 4.60
N LEU A 53 -4.22 1.58 4.41
CA LEU A 53 -5.60 1.72 3.91
C LEU A 53 -5.74 1.10 2.51
N THR A 54 -4.85 1.45 1.57
CA THR A 54 -4.90 0.98 0.18
C THR A 54 -4.80 -0.55 0.09
N LEU A 55 -3.83 -1.14 0.80
CA LEU A 55 -3.64 -2.59 0.85
C LEU A 55 -4.76 -3.28 1.63
N GLY A 56 -5.33 -2.64 2.65
CA GLY A 56 -6.51 -3.11 3.36
C GLY A 56 -7.71 -3.26 2.45
N LEU A 57 -7.97 -2.26 1.60
CA LEU A 57 -9.05 -2.31 0.62
C LEU A 57 -8.83 -3.43 -0.42
N LEU A 58 -7.59 -3.62 -0.91
CA LEU A 58 -7.25 -4.77 -1.78
C LEU A 58 -7.44 -6.12 -1.07
N GLY A 59 -7.00 -6.23 0.19
CA GLY A 59 -7.17 -7.43 1.02
C GLY A 59 -8.64 -7.77 1.24
N LEU A 60 -9.49 -6.76 1.48
CA LEU A 60 -10.94 -6.92 1.59
C LEU A 60 -11.60 -7.29 0.25
N THR A 61 -11.11 -6.80 -0.88
CA THR A 61 -11.55 -7.28 -2.21
C THR A 61 -11.24 -8.77 -2.39
N LEU A 62 -10.01 -9.19 -2.08
CA LEU A 62 -9.62 -10.60 -2.14
C LEU A 62 -10.52 -11.45 -1.25
N LEU A 63 -10.64 -11.07 0.02
CA LEU A 63 -11.48 -11.77 1.01
C LEU A 63 -12.94 -11.86 0.57
N GLY A 64 -13.52 -10.76 0.09
CA GLY A 64 -14.92 -10.72 -0.35
C GLY A 64 -15.21 -11.66 -1.53
N HIS A 65 -14.27 -11.80 -2.47
CA HIS A 65 -14.38 -12.76 -3.57
C HIS A 65 -14.21 -14.22 -3.14
N VAL A 66 -13.36 -14.49 -2.14
CA VAL A 66 -13.20 -15.83 -1.54
C VAL A 66 -14.49 -16.26 -0.84
N LEU A 67 -15.04 -15.39 0.01
CA LEU A 67 -16.22 -15.71 0.83
C LEU A 67 -17.53 -15.73 0.04
N LYS A 68 -17.55 -15.17 -1.18
CA LYS A 68 -18.78 -14.94 -1.98
C LYS A 68 -19.88 -14.24 -1.17
N SER A 69 -19.48 -13.40 -0.21
CA SER A 69 -20.38 -12.82 0.77
C SER A 69 -21.39 -11.84 0.15
N GLN A 70 -22.60 -11.78 0.70
CA GLN A 70 -23.63 -10.86 0.24
C GLN A 70 -23.43 -9.44 0.80
N TRP A 71 -22.96 -9.31 2.05
CA TRP A 71 -22.75 -8.01 2.70
C TRP A 71 -21.63 -7.20 2.05
N THR A 72 -20.65 -7.88 1.42
CA THR A 72 -19.54 -7.21 0.76
C THR A 72 -19.91 -6.65 -0.62
N ARG A 73 -21.01 -7.11 -1.24
CA ARG A 73 -21.42 -6.70 -2.60
C ARG A 73 -21.58 -5.18 -2.77
N PRO A 74 -22.29 -4.46 -1.89
CA PRO A 74 -22.39 -2.99 -2.02
C PRO A 74 -21.04 -2.29 -1.84
N LEU A 75 -20.11 -2.87 -1.08
CA LEU A 75 -18.81 -2.29 -0.77
C LEU A 75 -17.73 -2.59 -1.83
N MET A 76 -17.93 -3.64 -2.65
CA MET A 76 -16.91 -4.10 -3.61
C MET A 76 -16.39 -2.99 -4.52
N ARG A 77 -17.24 -2.06 -4.97
CA ARG A 77 -16.80 -0.95 -5.83
C ARG A 77 -15.90 0.05 -5.10
N ILE A 78 -16.15 0.28 -3.82
CA ILE A 78 -15.31 1.13 -2.97
C ILE A 78 -13.96 0.45 -2.78
N PHE A 79 -13.96 -0.84 -2.47
CA PHE A 79 -12.74 -1.62 -2.28
C PHE A 79 -11.91 -1.72 -3.58
N GLU A 80 -12.54 -2.00 -4.72
CA GLU A 80 -11.89 -2.03 -6.04
C GLU A 80 -11.33 -0.67 -6.46
N ALA A 81 -11.98 0.44 -6.06
CA ALA A 81 -11.51 1.79 -6.35
C ALA A 81 -10.30 2.17 -5.48
N GLY A 82 -10.38 1.94 -4.17
CA GLY A 82 -9.31 2.28 -3.24
C GLY A 82 -8.12 1.33 -3.30
N GLY A 83 -8.34 0.02 -3.45
CA GLY A 83 -7.30 -0.99 -3.65
C GLY A 83 -6.91 -1.22 -5.12
N GLY A 84 -7.33 -0.33 -6.02
CA GLY A 84 -7.13 -0.47 -7.46
C GLY A 84 -5.71 -0.12 -7.93
N VAL A 85 -5.40 -0.49 -9.18
CA VAL A 85 -4.12 -0.19 -9.83
C VAL A 85 -3.71 1.29 -9.75
N PRO A 86 -4.59 2.29 -10.00
CA PRO A 86 -4.19 3.69 -9.94
C PRO A 86 -3.71 4.12 -8.54
N THR A 87 -4.41 3.66 -7.50
CA THR A 87 -4.08 4.00 -6.10
C THR A 87 -2.80 3.30 -5.65
N LEU A 88 -2.62 2.03 -6.02
CA LEU A 88 -1.37 1.29 -5.78
C LEU A 88 -0.18 1.93 -6.50
N ALA A 89 -0.35 2.33 -7.76
CA ALA A 89 0.68 3.04 -8.51
C ALA A 89 1.02 4.40 -7.88
N LEU A 90 0.00 5.13 -7.41
CA LEU A 90 0.21 6.36 -6.65
C LEU A 90 1.02 6.11 -5.38
N MET A 91 0.68 5.09 -4.58
CA MET A 91 1.43 4.74 -3.37
C MET A 91 2.89 4.36 -3.68
N ALA A 92 3.13 3.66 -4.79
CA ALA A 92 4.48 3.33 -5.25
C ALA A 92 5.29 4.59 -5.60
N VAL A 93 4.68 5.54 -6.33
CA VAL A 93 5.33 6.81 -6.70
C VAL A 93 5.57 7.69 -5.47
N LEU A 94 4.63 7.75 -4.54
CA LEU A 94 4.79 8.50 -3.28
C LEU A 94 5.86 7.90 -2.37
N PHE A 95 6.36 6.70 -2.63
CA PHE A 95 7.52 6.18 -1.90
C PHE A 95 8.86 6.77 -2.41
N ALA A 96 8.88 7.46 -3.55
CA ALA A 96 10.10 7.94 -4.18
C ALA A 96 10.99 8.83 -3.28
N PRO A 97 10.47 9.80 -2.48
CA PRO A 97 11.31 10.62 -1.60
C PRO A 97 12.10 9.79 -0.58
N ILE A 98 11.53 8.67 -0.12
CA ILE A 98 12.16 7.73 0.81
C ILE A 98 13.28 6.96 0.10
N LEU A 99 13.03 6.49 -1.12
CA LEU A 99 14.04 5.77 -1.92
C LEU A 99 15.29 6.61 -2.21
N LEU A 100 15.10 7.90 -2.47
CA LEU A 100 16.21 8.84 -2.72
C LEU A 100 17.03 9.17 -1.47
N ASN A 101 16.49 8.91 -0.28
CA ASN A 101 17.10 9.27 1.00
C ASN A 101 17.22 8.07 1.97
N LEU A 102 17.33 6.85 1.44
CA LEU A 102 17.37 5.62 2.24
C LEU A 102 18.35 5.66 3.43
N PRO A 103 19.62 6.09 3.29
CA PRO A 103 20.58 6.09 4.41
C PRO A 103 20.22 7.04 5.56
N ARG A 104 19.33 8.01 5.33
CA ARG A 104 18.87 8.92 6.40
C ARG A 104 17.82 8.29 7.31
N LEU A 105 17.09 7.29 6.80
CA LEU A 105 16.01 6.60 7.51
C LEU A 105 16.42 5.21 7.99
N TYR A 106 17.18 4.49 7.17
CA TYR A 106 17.52 3.10 7.39
C TYR A 106 19.02 2.96 7.63
N ILE A 107 19.39 2.61 8.87
CA ILE A 107 20.81 2.47 9.26
C ILE A 107 21.54 1.38 8.47
N TRP A 108 20.81 0.37 7.98
CA TRP A 108 21.36 -0.72 7.16
C TRP A 108 21.73 -0.27 5.74
N ALA A 109 21.31 0.92 5.31
CA ALA A 109 21.64 1.46 3.99
C ALA A 109 22.96 2.25 4.00
N ASP A 110 23.54 2.56 5.17
CA ASP A 110 24.85 3.19 5.30
C ASP A 110 25.98 2.13 5.36
N PRO A 111 26.87 2.07 4.35
CA PRO A 111 27.96 1.10 4.33
C PRO A 111 28.95 1.23 5.50
N GLU A 112 29.11 2.42 6.08
CA GLU A 112 30.01 2.62 7.23
C GLU A 112 29.45 1.96 8.48
N VAL A 113 28.17 2.19 8.77
CA VAL A 113 27.48 1.60 9.92
C VAL A 113 27.46 0.08 9.82
N VAL A 114 27.18 -0.47 8.64
CA VAL A 114 27.10 -1.92 8.44
C VAL A 114 28.47 -2.60 8.60
N ARG A 115 29.59 -1.92 8.31
CA ARG A 115 30.94 -2.47 8.56
C ARG A 115 31.27 -2.59 10.04
N GLN A 116 30.74 -1.69 10.86
CA GLN A 116 31.00 -1.63 12.29
C GLN A 116 30.08 -2.56 13.09
N ASP A 117 28.89 -2.86 12.56
CA ASP A 117 27.87 -3.64 13.22
C ASP A 117 27.78 -5.09 12.69
N HIS A 118 28.12 -6.05 13.56
CA HIS A 118 28.08 -7.46 13.23
C HIS A 118 26.68 -7.98 12.88
N ILE A 119 25.63 -7.48 13.54
CA ILE A 119 24.25 -7.93 13.31
C ILE A 119 23.76 -7.47 11.93
N LEU A 120 24.09 -6.23 11.55
CA LEU A 120 23.78 -5.72 10.22
C LEU A 120 24.52 -6.49 9.13
N HIS A 121 25.80 -6.83 9.36
CA HIS A 121 26.58 -7.64 8.44
C HIS A 121 25.91 -9.01 8.17
N LEU A 122 25.42 -9.69 9.21
CA LEU A 122 24.70 -10.96 9.07
C LEU A 122 23.38 -10.83 8.29
N LYS A 123 22.75 -9.64 8.31
CA LYS A 123 21.48 -9.37 7.63
C LYS A 123 21.64 -8.84 6.21
N GLN A 124 22.87 -8.58 5.73
CA GLN A 124 23.12 -7.99 4.41
C GLN A 124 22.53 -8.79 3.24
N MET A 125 22.39 -10.11 3.35
CA MET A 125 21.73 -10.90 2.31
C MET A 125 20.28 -10.47 2.07
N TYR A 126 19.60 -9.94 3.09
CA TYR A 126 18.22 -9.46 3.01
C TYR A 126 18.15 -7.93 2.99
N LEU A 127 18.83 -7.26 3.93
CA LEU A 127 18.86 -5.80 4.10
C LEU A 127 20.02 -5.19 3.30
N ASN A 128 19.85 -5.10 2.00
CA ASN A 128 20.71 -4.34 1.10
C ASN A 128 19.86 -3.54 0.12
N VAL A 129 20.38 -2.39 -0.32
CA VAL A 129 19.65 -1.45 -1.19
C VAL A 129 19.13 -2.10 -2.48
N PRO A 130 19.94 -2.81 -3.31
CA PRO A 130 19.42 -3.35 -4.57
C PRO A 130 18.34 -4.41 -4.37
N PHE A 131 18.50 -5.30 -3.37
CA PHE A 131 17.51 -6.34 -3.11
C PHE A 131 16.23 -5.75 -2.49
N PHE A 132 16.33 -4.72 -1.64
CA PHE A 132 15.18 -3.96 -1.13
C PHE A 132 14.38 -3.32 -2.27
N LEU A 133 15.05 -2.66 -3.23
CA LEU A 133 14.39 -2.07 -4.40
C LEU A 133 13.71 -3.13 -5.28
N GLY A 134 14.38 -4.26 -5.49
CA GLY A 134 13.81 -5.38 -6.24
C GLY A 134 12.54 -5.94 -5.57
N ARG A 135 12.57 -6.13 -4.25
CA ARG A 135 11.40 -6.57 -3.47
C ARG A 135 10.28 -5.54 -3.48
N PHE A 136 10.61 -4.26 -3.28
CA PHE A 136 9.63 -3.17 -3.36
C PHE A 136 8.89 -3.18 -4.71
N ALA A 137 9.63 -3.23 -5.83
CA ALA A 137 9.03 -3.29 -7.16
C ALA A 137 8.21 -4.57 -7.36
N PHE A 138 8.70 -5.71 -6.86
CA PHE A 138 8.00 -6.99 -6.93
C PHE A 138 6.66 -6.98 -6.17
N PHE A 139 6.63 -6.47 -4.94
CA PHE A 139 5.40 -6.40 -4.13
C PHE A 139 4.32 -5.59 -4.84
N PHE A 140 4.65 -4.38 -5.29
CA PHE A 140 3.71 -3.52 -6.02
C PHE A 140 3.30 -4.11 -7.37
N ALA A 141 4.21 -4.76 -8.11
CA ALA A 141 3.87 -5.43 -9.36
C ALA A 141 2.84 -6.55 -9.15
N VAL A 142 3.03 -7.39 -8.12
CA VAL A 142 2.09 -8.48 -7.81
C VAL A 142 0.72 -7.92 -7.38
N TRP A 143 0.68 -6.93 -6.49
CA TRP A 143 -0.58 -6.35 -6.05
C TRP A 143 -1.32 -5.62 -7.17
N MET A 144 -0.61 -4.87 -8.02
CA MET A 144 -1.20 -4.22 -9.20
C MET A 144 -1.71 -5.25 -10.20
N LEU A 145 -0.99 -6.36 -10.42
CA LEU A 145 -1.45 -7.44 -11.28
C LEU A 145 -2.75 -8.05 -10.74
N LEU A 146 -2.80 -8.39 -9.45
CA LEU A 146 -4.00 -8.95 -8.81
C LEU A 146 -5.19 -7.98 -8.92
N ALA A 147 -5.01 -6.71 -8.53
CA ALA A 147 -6.04 -5.68 -8.61
C ALA A 147 -6.54 -5.50 -10.06
N GLY A 148 -5.61 -5.48 -11.03
CA GLY A 148 -5.93 -5.32 -12.45
C GLY A 148 -6.73 -6.50 -13.02
N LEU A 149 -6.34 -7.73 -12.69
CA LEU A 149 -7.04 -8.94 -13.14
C LEU A 149 -8.44 -9.03 -12.55
N LEU A 150 -8.61 -8.74 -11.25
CA LEU A 150 -9.91 -8.75 -10.58
C LEU A 150 -10.83 -7.68 -11.18
N ARG A 151 -10.33 -6.44 -11.36
CA ARG A 151 -11.11 -5.36 -11.97
C ARG A 151 -11.53 -5.67 -13.40
N ARG A 152 -10.64 -6.26 -14.22
CA ARG A 152 -10.97 -6.67 -15.60
C ARG A 152 -12.09 -7.70 -15.62
N SER A 153 -12.03 -8.70 -14.75
CA SER A 153 -13.10 -9.71 -14.64
C SER A 153 -14.42 -9.11 -14.13
N SER A 154 -14.35 -8.20 -13.15
CA SER A 154 -15.51 -7.45 -12.63
C SER A 154 -16.24 -6.70 -13.75
N LEU A 155 -15.50 -5.93 -14.56
CA LEU A 155 -16.05 -5.19 -15.71
C LEU A 155 -16.62 -6.11 -16.81
N ARG A 156 -15.99 -7.25 -17.07
CA ARG A 156 -16.51 -8.25 -18.03
C ARG A 156 -17.84 -8.82 -17.56
N GLN A 157 -17.98 -9.10 -16.27
CA GLN A 157 -19.24 -9.60 -15.72
C GLN A 157 -20.36 -8.56 -15.87
N ASP A 158 -20.06 -7.26 -15.67
CA ASP A 158 -21.06 -6.20 -15.88
C ASP A 158 -21.54 -6.12 -17.33
N GLN A 159 -20.65 -6.39 -18.29
CA GLN A 159 -20.96 -6.33 -19.72
C GLN A 159 -21.68 -7.57 -20.24
N THR A 160 -21.27 -8.75 -19.78
CA THR A 160 -21.69 -10.04 -20.34
C THR A 160 -22.74 -10.77 -19.50
N GLY A 161 -22.81 -10.47 -18.20
CA GLY A 161 -23.61 -11.23 -17.23
C GLY A 161 -23.09 -12.65 -16.96
N ASP A 162 -21.91 -13.03 -17.47
CA ASP A 162 -21.41 -14.41 -17.33
C ASP A 162 -21.07 -14.75 -15.88
N ALA A 163 -21.71 -15.80 -15.36
CA ALA A 163 -21.48 -16.31 -14.02
C ALA A 163 -20.08 -16.92 -13.84
N LYS A 164 -19.39 -17.33 -14.92
CA LYS A 164 -18.04 -17.92 -14.88
C LYS A 164 -16.99 -16.92 -14.38
N GLU A 165 -17.17 -15.64 -14.66
CA GLU A 165 -16.27 -14.58 -14.20
C GLU A 165 -16.21 -14.51 -12.66
N ARG A 166 -17.32 -14.82 -11.97
CA ARG A 166 -17.33 -14.92 -10.51
C ARG A 166 -16.43 -16.04 -10.01
N ASP A 167 -16.50 -17.21 -10.62
CA ASP A 167 -15.72 -18.36 -10.17
C ASP A 167 -14.23 -18.20 -10.51
N TYR A 168 -13.90 -17.53 -11.63
CA TYR A 168 -12.54 -17.06 -11.92
C TYR A 168 -12.00 -16.15 -10.80
N ARG A 169 -12.76 -15.12 -10.38
CA ARG A 169 -12.32 -14.22 -9.31
C ARG A 169 -12.18 -14.92 -7.97
N THR A 170 -13.08 -15.86 -7.63
CA THR A 170 -12.93 -16.64 -6.40
C THR A 170 -11.62 -17.43 -6.41
N ASN A 171 -11.32 -18.16 -7.49
CA ASN A 171 -10.10 -18.96 -7.57
C ASN A 171 -8.83 -18.08 -7.53
N LEU A 172 -8.83 -16.98 -8.28
CA LEU A 172 -7.72 -16.03 -8.27
C LEU A 172 -7.54 -15.39 -6.88
N SER A 173 -8.62 -15.01 -6.22
CA SER A 173 -8.58 -14.41 -4.89
C SER A 173 -8.19 -15.39 -3.80
N SER A 174 -8.50 -16.69 -3.92
CA SER A 174 -8.06 -17.70 -2.94
C SER A 174 -6.54 -17.81 -2.91
N VAL A 175 -5.91 -17.94 -4.07
CA VAL A 175 -4.43 -17.97 -4.18
C VAL A 175 -3.85 -16.58 -3.88
N GLY A 176 -4.49 -15.54 -4.39
CA GLY A 176 -4.08 -14.15 -4.22
C GLY A 176 -4.09 -13.70 -2.77
N LEU A 177 -5.04 -14.16 -1.95
CA LEU A 177 -5.12 -13.83 -0.52
C LEU A 177 -3.97 -14.46 0.26
N ALA A 178 -3.65 -15.74 0.00
CA ALA A 178 -2.50 -16.39 0.63
C ALA A 178 -1.19 -15.69 0.25
N ALA A 179 -0.99 -15.39 -1.04
CA ALA A 179 0.15 -14.63 -1.51
C ALA A 179 0.20 -13.23 -0.87
N PHE A 180 -0.93 -12.53 -0.80
CA PHE A 180 -1.04 -11.20 -0.19
C PHE A 180 -0.58 -11.19 1.27
N CYS A 181 -1.02 -12.14 2.10
CA CYS A 181 -0.61 -12.22 3.50
C CYS A 181 0.93 -12.38 3.66
N VAL A 182 1.52 -13.24 2.83
CA VAL A 182 2.98 -13.46 2.82
C VAL A 182 3.71 -12.19 2.37
N LEU A 183 3.28 -11.58 1.27
CA LEU A 183 3.92 -10.38 0.73
C LEU A 183 3.82 -9.19 1.68
N VAL A 184 2.67 -8.98 2.34
CA VAL A 184 2.51 -7.94 3.36
C VAL A 184 3.47 -8.15 4.52
N THR A 185 3.70 -9.40 4.94
CA THR A 185 4.65 -9.69 6.02
C THR A 185 6.07 -9.26 5.65
N PHE A 186 6.53 -9.56 4.43
CA PHE A 186 7.83 -9.09 3.94
C PHE A 186 7.87 -7.57 3.70
N ALA A 187 6.79 -6.98 3.19
CA ALA A 187 6.72 -5.53 2.95
C ALA A 187 6.78 -4.73 4.26
N VAL A 188 6.03 -5.13 5.28
CA VAL A 188 6.08 -4.51 6.61
C VAL A 188 7.44 -4.71 7.27
N THR A 189 8.07 -5.87 7.04
CA THR A 189 9.45 -6.12 7.47
C THR A 189 10.41 -5.12 6.84
N ASP A 190 10.31 -4.94 5.53
CA ASP A 190 11.15 -4.02 4.76
C ASP A 190 10.91 -2.55 5.16
N TRP A 191 9.66 -2.10 5.25
CA TRP A 191 9.37 -0.67 5.37
C TRP A 191 9.42 -0.16 6.81
N ILE A 192 9.10 -1.02 7.78
CA ILE A 192 8.85 -0.58 9.16
C ILE A 192 9.77 -1.31 10.14
N MET A 193 9.78 -2.64 10.12
CA MET A 193 10.63 -3.40 11.07
C MET A 193 12.11 -3.11 10.84
N SER A 194 12.53 -2.92 9.58
CA SER A 194 13.93 -2.62 9.24
C SER A 194 14.40 -1.21 9.66
N LEU A 195 13.52 -0.35 10.16
CA LEU A 195 13.92 0.91 10.80
C LEU A 195 14.76 0.64 12.06
N GLU A 196 14.47 -0.47 12.76
CA GLU A 196 15.26 -0.95 13.90
C GLU A 196 15.78 -2.37 13.61
N PRO A 197 16.89 -2.50 12.86
CA PRO A 197 17.41 -3.79 12.44
C PRO A 197 17.82 -4.72 13.58
N HIS A 198 18.02 -4.22 14.79
CA HIS A 198 18.34 -5.04 15.96
C HIS A 198 17.12 -5.79 16.50
N TRP A 199 15.93 -5.28 16.22
CA TRP A 199 14.68 -5.85 16.68
C TRP A 199 14.04 -6.77 15.62
N PHE A 200 13.33 -7.80 16.06
CA PHE A 200 12.57 -8.68 15.18
C PHE A 200 11.32 -9.22 15.88
N SER A 201 10.26 -9.42 15.10
CA SER A 201 9.01 -10.03 15.58
C SER A 201 8.25 -10.69 14.44
N SER A 202 7.95 -11.99 14.59
CA SER A 202 7.21 -12.76 13.57
C SER A 202 5.73 -12.36 13.50
N VAL A 203 5.12 -11.95 14.62
CA VAL A 203 3.71 -11.55 14.67
C VAL A 203 3.47 -10.16 14.06
N TYR A 204 4.53 -9.39 13.82
CA TYR A 204 4.43 -8.00 13.36
C TYR A 204 3.70 -7.87 12.01
N GLY A 205 3.92 -8.79 11.07
CA GLY A 205 3.18 -8.82 9.80
C GLY A 205 1.68 -9.07 9.98
N ILE A 206 1.31 -10.01 10.87
CA ILE A 206 -0.09 -10.33 11.17
C ILE A 206 -0.78 -9.17 11.89
N TRP A 207 -0.06 -8.49 12.78
CA TRP A 207 -0.56 -7.27 13.43
C TRP A 207 -0.94 -6.22 12.38
N PHE A 208 -0.08 -5.96 11.40
CA PHE A 208 -0.40 -5.06 10.29
C PHE A 208 -1.54 -5.54 9.40
N LEU A 209 -1.66 -6.85 9.12
CA LEU A 209 -2.79 -7.39 8.37
C LEU A 209 -4.13 -7.12 9.08
N THR A 210 -4.16 -7.24 10.41
CA THR A 210 -5.33 -6.91 11.22
C THR A 210 -5.65 -5.43 11.12
N GLN A 211 -4.64 -4.57 11.22
CA GLN A 211 -4.80 -3.11 11.07
C GLN A 211 -5.31 -2.72 9.68
N MET A 212 -4.77 -3.33 8.62
CA MET A 212 -5.23 -3.13 7.24
C MET A 212 -6.72 -3.46 7.10
N ALA A 213 -7.18 -4.58 7.68
CA ALA A 213 -8.59 -4.96 7.64
C ALA A 213 -9.48 -3.96 8.41
N VAL A 214 -9.07 -3.55 9.61
CA VAL A 214 -9.82 -2.59 10.43
C VAL A 214 -9.90 -1.22 9.75
N THR A 215 -8.76 -0.71 9.28
CA THR A 215 -8.68 0.58 8.58
C THR A 215 -9.50 0.58 7.29
N GLY A 216 -9.46 -0.50 6.52
CA GLY A 216 -10.26 -0.63 5.30
C GLY A 216 -11.78 -0.72 5.52
N LEU A 217 -12.22 -1.22 6.68
CA LEU A 217 -13.65 -1.28 7.04
C LEU A 217 -14.16 0.01 7.70
N ALA A 218 -13.29 0.77 8.36
CA ALA A 218 -13.64 1.99 9.07
C ALA A 218 -13.73 3.24 8.17
N PHE A 219 -13.11 3.19 6.99
CA PHE A 219 -13.10 4.26 6.01
C PHE A 219 -14.41 4.32 5.19
#